data_AF-A0A846U971-F1
#
_entry.id   AF-A0A846U971-F1
#
_cell.length_a   1.000
_cell.length_b   1.000
_cell.length_c   1.000
_cell.angle_alpha   90.00
_cell.angle_beta   90.00
_cell.angle_gamma   90.00
#
_symmetry.space_group_name_H-M   'P 1'
#
loop_
_entity.id
_entity.type
_entity.pdbx_description
1 polymer ?
#
loop_
_entity_poly.entity_id
_entity_poly.type
_entity_poly.pdbx_seq_one_letter_code
_entity_poly.pdbx_strand_id
1 'polypeptide(L)'
;MQFLPLRLRPGADLRAELEAALHQAGTDSAFVVCGIGSLIDARLRYAGKPAEATIAGPLEIVSLSGSLTRSGVHLHMSVSDASGRVCGGHVGQGNVVRTTAEILLALLPRGTLAREHDAATGFSELTVRRSTER
;
A
#
# COMPACT_ATOMS: atom_id res chain seq x y z
N MET A 1 6.98 -18.77 1.53
CA MET A 1 6.36 -17.44 1.68
C MET A 1 5.54 -17.44 2.96
N GLN A 2 5.71 -16.43 3.80
CA GLN A 2 4.99 -16.28 5.06
C GLN A 2 3.93 -15.19 4.92
N PHE A 3 2.71 -15.47 5.38
CA PHE A 3 1.66 -14.46 5.43
C PHE A 3 1.60 -13.80 6.81
N LEU A 4 1.43 -12.48 6.83
CA LEU A 4 1.28 -11.68 8.04
C LEU A 4 -0.06 -10.92 7.98
N PRO A 5 -1.09 -11.36 8.70
CA PRO A 5 -2.32 -10.60 8.85
C PRO A 5 -2.11 -9.42 9.80
N LEU A 6 -2.65 -8.27 9.44
CA LEU A 6 -2.58 -7.03 10.20
C LEU A 6 -3.99 -6.46 10.39
N ARG A 7 -4.22 -5.86 11.56
CA ARG A 7 -5.36 -4.99 11.82
C ARG A 7 -4.88 -3.62 12.26
N LEU A 8 -5.14 -2.60 11.45
CA LEU A 8 -4.92 -1.22 11.80
C LEU A 8 -6.12 -0.65 12.55
N ARG A 9 -5.84 0.17 13.55
CA ARG A 9 -6.83 0.77 14.45
C ARG A 9 -7.26 2.17 13.95
N PRO A 10 -8.40 2.70 14.43
CA PRO A 10 -8.79 4.08 14.16
C PRO A 10 -7.67 5.07 14.44
N GLY A 11 -7.50 6.07 13.57
CA GLY A 11 -6.49 7.11 13.68
C GLY A 11 -5.11 6.73 13.15
N ALA A 12 -4.87 5.46 12.79
CA ALA A 12 -3.60 5.04 12.21
C ALA A 12 -3.48 5.50 10.75
N ASP A 13 -2.29 5.91 10.32
CA ASP A 13 -1.99 6.15 8.90
C ASP A 13 -1.71 4.82 8.20
N LEU A 14 -2.51 4.51 7.20
CA LEU A 14 -2.46 3.24 6.48
C LEU A 14 -1.06 2.92 5.94
N ARG A 15 -0.38 3.90 5.34
CA ARG A 15 0.90 3.67 4.68
C ARG A 15 2.04 3.57 5.69
N ALA A 16 2.07 4.46 6.68
CA ALA A 16 3.10 4.46 7.72
C ALA A 16 3.08 3.15 8.52
N GLU A 17 1.91 2.61 8.85
CA GLU A 17 1.79 1.34 9.56
C GLU A 17 2.27 0.15 8.71
N LEU A 18 2.02 0.15 7.41
CA LEU A 18 2.52 -0.90 6.51
C LEU A 18 4.06 -0.87 6.37
N GLU A 19 4.64 0.33 6.30
CA GLU A 19 6.09 0.52 6.30
C GLU A 19 6.71 0.05 7.63
N ALA A 20 6.07 0.38 8.77
CA ALA A 20 6.49 -0.07 10.09
C ALA A 20 6.37 -1.59 10.27
N ALA A 21 5.27 -2.20 9.82
CA ALA A 21 5.05 -3.63 9.88
C ALA A 21 6.11 -4.40 9.06
N LEU A 22 6.49 -3.90 7.89
CA LEU A 22 7.57 -4.48 7.08
C LEU A 22 8.90 -4.48 7.84
N HIS A 23 9.24 -3.36 8.49
CA HIS A 23 10.46 -3.24 9.29
C HIS A 23 10.46 -4.23 10.47
N GLN A 24 9.34 -4.33 11.19
CA GLN A 24 9.18 -5.23 12.35
C GLN A 24 9.23 -6.71 11.97
N ALA A 25 8.71 -7.07 10.79
CA ALA A 25 8.69 -8.45 10.29
C ALA A 25 10.09 -8.99 9.94
N GLY A 26 11.15 -8.16 9.98
CA GLY A 26 12.50 -8.61 9.72
C GLY A 26 12.75 -9.00 8.26
N THR A 27 12.01 -8.41 7.32
CA THR A 27 12.29 -8.48 5.87
C THR A 27 12.49 -7.07 5.31
N ASP A 28 12.85 -6.96 4.03
CA ASP A 28 12.97 -5.71 3.29
C ASP A 28 11.88 -5.54 2.21
N SER A 29 11.07 -6.57 1.99
CA SER A 29 10.06 -6.58 0.94
C SER A 29 8.86 -7.46 1.23
N ALA A 30 7.70 -7.02 0.79
CA ALA A 30 6.43 -7.75 0.88
C ALA A 30 5.46 -7.31 -0.21
N PHE A 31 4.41 -8.09 -0.43
CA PHE A 31 3.22 -7.64 -1.14
C PHE A 31 2.05 -7.47 -0.18
N VAL A 32 1.25 -6.42 -0.38
CA VAL A 32 -0.13 -6.39 0.12
C VAL A 32 -0.96 -7.24 -0.83
N VAL A 33 -1.38 -8.42 -0.36
CA VAL A 33 -2.18 -9.37 -1.14
C VAL A 33 -3.62 -8.86 -1.25
N CYS A 34 -4.16 -8.42 -0.12
CA CYS A 34 -5.45 -7.78 -0.03
C CYS A 34 -5.50 -6.89 1.20
N GLY A 35 -6.38 -5.89 1.15
CA GLY A 35 -6.76 -5.10 2.31
C GLY A 35 -8.16 -4.52 2.12
N ILE A 36 -8.92 -4.49 3.22
CA ILE A 36 -10.26 -3.91 3.32
C ILE A 36 -10.34 -3.06 4.59
N GLY A 37 -11.33 -2.20 4.71
CA GLY A 37 -11.49 -1.36 5.89
C GLY A 37 -12.19 -0.05 5.59
N SER A 38 -11.87 0.98 6.37
CA SER A 38 -12.48 2.30 6.18
C SER A 38 -11.51 3.44 6.49
N LEU A 39 -11.69 4.56 5.79
CA LEU A 39 -10.87 5.76 5.92
C LEU A 39 -11.72 6.99 6.26
N ILE A 40 -11.13 7.97 6.95
CA ILE A 40 -11.79 9.26 7.22
C ILE A 40 -11.98 10.03 5.91
N ASP A 41 -10.92 10.10 5.13
CA ASP A 41 -10.83 10.60 3.76
C ASP A 41 -9.73 9.80 3.03
N ALA A 42 -9.64 9.95 1.71
CA ALA A 42 -8.60 9.30 0.93
C ALA A 42 -7.76 10.30 0.14
N ARG A 43 -6.45 10.04 0.07
CA ARG A 43 -5.49 10.77 -0.76
C ARG A 43 -4.98 9.85 -1.85
N LEU A 44 -5.48 10.09 -3.07
CA LEU A 44 -5.22 9.27 -4.24
C LEU A 44 -4.67 10.09 -5.39
N ARG A 45 -3.58 9.63 -6.00
CA ARG A 45 -3.11 10.17 -7.27
C ARG A 45 -3.72 9.37 -8.42
N TYR A 46 -4.48 10.06 -9.26
CA TYR A 46 -5.11 9.45 -10.43
C TYR A 46 -4.12 9.25 -11.58
N ALA A 47 -4.49 8.37 -12.52
CA ALA A 47 -3.68 8.04 -13.68
C ALA A 47 -3.24 9.29 -14.45
N GLY A 48 -1.93 9.42 -14.66
CA GLY A 48 -1.33 10.54 -15.40
C GLY A 48 -1.44 11.91 -14.72
N LYS A 49 -1.92 11.99 -13.47
CA LYS A 49 -1.98 13.26 -12.73
C LYS A 49 -0.75 13.41 -11.84
N PRO A 50 -0.12 14.59 -11.79
CA PRO A 50 1.04 14.81 -10.91
C PRO A 50 0.62 15.00 -9.45
N ALA A 51 -0.55 15.61 -9.22
CA ALA A 51 -1.07 15.92 -7.90
C ALA A 51 -2.01 14.82 -7.37
N GLU A 52 -2.00 14.64 -6.05
CA GLU A 52 -2.98 13.84 -5.33
C GLU A 52 -4.33 14.57 -5.27
N ALA A 53 -5.42 13.83 -5.41
CA ALA A 53 -6.76 14.27 -5.12
C ALA A 53 -7.14 13.84 -3.69
N THR A 54 -7.82 14.72 -2.97
CA THR A 54 -8.50 14.36 -1.71
C THR A 54 -9.93 13.98 -2.01
N ILE A 55 -10.35 12.82 -1.49
CA ILE A 55 -11.70 12.31 -1.61
C ILE A 55 -12.30 12.36 -0.22
N ALA A 56 -13.27 13.26 -0.04
CA ALA A 56 -13.95 13.41 1.24
C ALA A 56 -14.69 12.11 1.59
N GLY A 57 -14.53 11.65 2.82
CA GLY A 57 -15.27 10.50 3.29
C GLY A 57 -16.60 10.82 3.99
N PRO A 58 -17.16 9.85 4.73
CA PRO A 58 -16.58 8.54 5.03
C PRO A 58 -16.42 7.64 3.80
N LEU A 59 -15.33 6.87 3.74
CA LEU A 59 -15.03 5.90 2.68
C LEU A 59 -14.81 4.48 3.20
N GLU A 60 -15.26 3.47 2.45
CA GLU A 60 -14.86 2.07 2.61
C GLU A 60 -13.70 1.75 1.66
N ILE A 61 -12.65 1.10 2.15
CA ILE A 61 -11.61 0.48 1.33
C ILE A 61 -12.17 -0.84 0.80
N VAL A 62 -12.43 -0.89 -0.50
CA VAL A 62 -12.96 -2.11 -1.14
C VAL A 62 -11.86 -2.98 -1.74
N SER A 63 -10.69 -2.39 -2.02
CA SER A 63 -9.48 -3.13 -2.33
C SER A 63 -8.24 -2.30 -2.02
N LEU A 64 -7.19 -2.98 -1.55
CA LEU A 64 -5.85 -2.44 -1.38
C LEU A 64 -4.85 -3.52 -1.79
N SER A 65 -3.92 -3.18 -2.69
CA SER A 65 -2.89 -4.10 -3.16
C SER A 65 -1.64 -3.34 -3.59
N GLY A 66 -0.49 -4.02 -3.58
CA GLY A 66 0.74 -3.47 -4.12
C GLY A 66 1.99 -4.03 -3.47
N SER A 67 3.13 -3.41 -3.77
CA SER A 67 4.44 -3.85 -3.29
C SER A 67 5.00 -2.89 -2.25
N LEU A 68 5.59 -3.46 -1.21
CA LEU A 68 6.33 -2.74 -0.18
C LEU A 68 7.80 -3.13 -0.34
N THR A 69 8.69 -2.13 -0.47
CA THR A 69 10.14 -2.32 -0.36
C THR A 69 10.72 -1.23 0.52
N ARG A 70 11.93 -1.45 1.08
CA ARG A 70 12.67 -0.39 1.78
C ARG A 70 12.97 0.84 0.92
N SER A 71 13.08 0.66 -0.40
CA SER A 71 13.37 1.72 -1.35
C SER A 71 12.12 2.43 -1.89
N GLY A 72 10.92 1.97 -1.55
CA GLY A 72 9.69 2.65 -1.91
C GLY A 72 8.45 1.75 -1.88
N VAL A 73 7.35 2.33 -1.42
CA VAL A 73 6.04 1.72 -1.40
C VAL A 73 5.27 2.08 -2.68
N HIS A 74 4.66 1.08 -3.31
CA HIS A 74 3.77 1.27 -4.44
C HIS A 74 2.46 0.52 -4.18
N LEU A 75 1.47 1.28 -3.72
CA LEU A 75 0.14 0.78 -3.36
C LEU A 75 -0.91 1.43 -4.24
N HIS A 76 -1.89 0.64 -4.62
CA HIS A 76 -3.12 1.10 -5.27
C HIS A 76 -4.29 0.67 -4.40
N MET A 77 -5.31 1.52 -4.33
CA MET A 77 -6.56 1.17 -3.66
C MET A 77 -7.76 1.68 -4.44
N SER A 78 -8.88 1.00 -4.24
CA SER A 78 -10.21 1.49 -4.58
C SER A 78 -10.99 1.74 -3.30
N VAL A 79 -11.72 2.85 -3.26
CA VAL A 79 -12.56 3.27 -2.14
C VAL A 79 -13.97 3.59 -2.59
N SER A 80 -14.95 3.31 -1.75
CA SER A 80 -16.38 3.53 -2.01
C SER A 80 -16.95 4.56 -1.04
N ASP A 81 -17.72 5.53 -1.55
CA ASP A 81 -18.44 6.49 -0.72
C ASP A 81 -19.79 5.95 -0.21
N ALA A 82 -20.52 6.77 0.55
CA ALA A 82 -21.84 6.44 1.09
C ALA A 82 -22.93 6.21 0.03
N SER A 83 -22.69 6.63 -1.22
CA SER A 83 -23.57 6.37 -2.37
C SER A 83 -23.18 5.12 -3.17
N GLY A 84 -22.10 4.43 -2.76
CA GLY A 84 -21.57 3.26 -3.46
C GLY A 84 -20.70 3.63 -4.68
N ARG A 85 -20.35 4.90 -4.87
CA ARG A 85 -19.46 5.29 -5.98
C ARG A 85 -18.03 4.90 -5.65
N VAL A 86 -17.42 4.15 -6.55
CA VAL A 86 -16.04 3.70 -6.41
C VAL A 86 -15.09 4.62 -7.17
N CYS A 87 -14.06 5.05 -6.48
CA CYS A 87 -12.92 5.77 -7.03
C CYS A 87 -11.63 5.03 -6.65
N GLY A 88 -10.58 5.19 -7.45
CA GLY A 88 -9.34 4.45 -7.21
C GLY A 88 -8.13 5.15 -7.81
N GLY A 89 -6.96 4.79 -7.31
CA GLY A 89 -5.70 5.40 -7.73
C GLY A 89 -4.51 4.93 -6.92
N HIS A 90 -3.38 5.59 -7.15
CA HIS A 90 -2.15 5.39 -6.39
C HIS A 90 -2.29 5.99 -4.99
N VAL A 91 -1.92 5.23 -3.96
CA VAL A 91 -2.08 5.59 -2.55
C VAL A 91 -0.99 6.57 -2.12
N GLY A 92 -1.40 7.79 -1.79
CA GLY A 92 -0.55 8.79 -1.15
C GLY A 92 -0.31 8.52 0.34
N GLN A 93 0.41 9.42 1.01
CA GLN A 93 0.49 9.44 2.47
C GLN A 93 -0.73 10.17 3.06
N GLY A 94 -1.05 9.96 4.34
CA GLY A 94 -2.14 10.66 5.03
C GLY A 94 -3.51 9.99 4.89
N ASN A 95 -3.55 8.70 4.56
CA ASN A 95 -4.79 7.93 4.48
C ASN A 95 -5.11 7.36 5.87
N VAL A 96 -5.95 8.06 6.65
CA VAL A 96 -6.21 7.76 8.07
C VAL A 96 -7.36 6.78 8.23
N VAL A 97 -7.13 5.69 8.95
CA VAL A 97 -8.13 4.66 9.25
C VAL A 97 -9.27 5.23 10.10
N ARG A 98 -10.52 5.02 9.67
CA ARG A 98 -11.72 5.48 10.39
C ARG A 98 -12.16 4.48 11.46
N THR A 99 -12.38 3.22 11.10
CA THR A 99 -12.86 2.18 12.04
C THR A 99 -11.88 1.01 12.18
N THR A 100 -11.42 0.46 11.06
CA THR A 100 -10.46 -0.65 11.00
C THR A 100 -9.88 -0.71 9.60
N ALA A 101 -8.68 -1.26 9.46
CA ALA A 101 -8.21 -1.80 8.19
C ALA A 101 -7.60 -3.18 8.42
N GLU A 102 -8.08 -4.17 7.68
CA GLU A 102 -7.66 -5.57 7.77
C GLU A 102 -6.86 -5.88 6.51
N ILE A 103 -5.59 -6.23 6.69
CA ILE A 103 -4.62 -6.29 5.59
C ILE A 103 -3.83 -7.59 5.69
N LEU A 104 -3.62 -8.25 4.55
CA LEU A 104 -2.79 -9.43 4.45
C LEU A 104 -1.50 -9.11 3.70
N LEU A 105 -0.36 -9.27 4.37
CA LEU A 105 0.94 -9.18 3.74
C LEU A 105 1.47 -10.56 3.36
N ALA A 106 2.05 -10.68 2.17
CA ALA A 106 2.93 -11.78 1.79
C ALA A 106 4.38 -11.31 1.95
N LEU A 107 5.04 -11.77 3.02
CA LEU A 107 6.43 -11.45 3.30
C LEU A 107 7.35 -12.25 2.37
N LEU A 108 8.36 -11.57 1.83
CA LEU A 108 9.33 -12.15 0.93
C LEU A 108 10.68 -12.37 1.62
N PRO A 109 11.51 -13.31 1.14
CA PRO A 109 12.91 -13.41 1.53
C PRO A 109 13.64 -12.08 1.32
N ARG A 110 14.66 -11.79 2.14
CA ARG A 110 15.41 -10.53 1.99
C ARG A 110 16.08 -10.46 0.63
N GLY A 111 16.13 -9.25 0.06
CA GLY A 111 16.73 -8.98 -1.23
C GLY A 111 15.88 -9.41 -2.42
N THR A 112 14.65 -9.91 -2.22
CA THR A 112 13.78 -10.37 -3.32
C THR A 112 13.32 -9.20 -4.19
N LEU A 113 12.89 -8.09 -3.57
CA LEU A 113 12.43 -6.90 -4.29
C LEU A 113 13.25 -5.67 -3.92
N ALA A 114 13.53 -4.86 -4.92
CA ALA A 114 14.07 -3.51 -4.77
C ALA A 114 13.34 -2.56 -5.73
N ARG A 115 13.71 -1.28 -5.66
CA ARG A 115 13.35 -0.31 -6.69
C ARG A 115 14.59 0.39 -7.19
N GLU A 116 14.73 0.44 -8.50
CA GLU A 116 15.88 1.04 -9.19
C GLU A 116 15.37 2.01 -10.25
N HIS A 117 16.17 3.03 -10.57
CA HIS A 117 15.77 3.99 -11.59
C HIS A 117 15.75 3.31 -12.97
N ASP A 118 14.61 3.41 -13.66
CA ASP A 118 14.44 2.96 -15.03
C ASP A 118 14.47 4.18 -15.97
N ALA A 119 15.46 4.22 -16.87
CA ALA A 119 15.62 5.31 -17.83
C ALA A 119 14.47 5.40 -18.85
N ALA A 120 13.77 4.30 -19.13
CA ALA A 120 12.67 4.27 -20.08
C ALA A 120 11.39 4.92 -19.52
N THR A 121 11.16 4.79 -18.21
CA THR A 121 9.97 5.37 -17.55
C THR A 121 10.28 6.67 -16.81
N GLY A 122 11.54 6.88 -16.42
CA GLY A 122 11.97 7.99 -15.58
C GLY A 122 11.67 7.79 -14.09
N PHE A 123 11.12 6.63 -13.68
CA PHE A 123 10.71 6.35 -12.31
C PHE A 123 11.57 5.26 -11.66
N SER A 124 11.42 5.11 -10.34
CA SER A 124 11.99 3.99 -9.60
C SER A 124 11.08 2.76 -9.72
N GLU A 125 11.38 1.91 -10.70
CA GLU A 125 10.59 0.72 -11.03
C GLU A 125 10.99 -0.50 -10.19
N LEU A 126 10.11 -1.51 -10.17
CA LEU A 126 10.32 -2.72 -9.40
C LEU A 126 11.42 -3.58 -10.03
N THR A 127 12.46 -3.89 -9.25
CA THR A 127 13.47 -4.90 -9.61
C THR A 127 13.23 -6.16 -8.81
N VAL A 128 13.04 -7.29 -9.50
CA VAL A 128 12.86 -8.61 -8.88
C VAL A 128 14.16 -9.39 -9.00
N ARG A 129 14.69 -9.84 -7.87
CA ARG A 129 15.91 -10.64 -7.78
C ARG A 129 15.57 -12.04 -7.29
N ARG A 130 16.37 -13.02 -7.70
CA ARG A 130 16.30 -14.34 -7.07
C ARG A 130 16.87 -14.23 -5.66
N SER A 131 16.09 -14.63 -4.67
CA SER A 131 16.63 -14.83 -3.32
C SER A 131 17.77 -15.86 -3.39
N THR A 132 18.91 -15.52 -2.79
CA THR A 132 20.05 -16.42 -2.61
C THR A 132 19.97 -17.22 -1.32
N GLU A 133 18.89 -17.07 -0.54
CA GLU A 133 18.66 -17.87 0.67
C GLU A 133 18.35 -19.32 0.25
N ARG A 134 19.31 -20.22 0.52
CA ARG A 134 19.08 -21.65 0.67
C ARG A 134 18.50 -21.92 2.05
#